data_AF-A0A2M9NRC8-F1
#
_entry.id   AF-A0A2M9NRC8-F1
#
_cell.length_a   1.000
_cell.length_b   1.000
_cell.length_c   1.000
_cell.angle_alpha   90.00
_cell.angle_beta   90.00
_cell.angle_gamma   90.00
#
_symmetry.space_group_name_H-M   'P 1'
#
loop_
_entity.id
_entity.type
_entity.pdbx_description
1 polymer ?
#
loop_
_entity_poly.entity_id
_entity_poly.type
_entity_poly.pdbx_seq_one_letter_code
_entity_poly.pdbx_strand_id
1 'polypeptide(L)'
;MIWITGLYLMSNFVLIFIQMSLELHVTEEVALLLTNVYLLVSVTLGGVLLSAQKLTWLLYFFVPNFGMYVRSDVLERGGISAVHAYIVLTVMTLILTVLRYGRLKKIDLI
;
A
#
# COMPACT_ATOMS: atom_id res chain seq x y z
N MET A 1 3.25 -15.46 13.20
CA MET A 1 1.97 -15.61 12.47
C MET A 1 1.06 -14.39 12.61
N ILE A 2 0.70 -13.98 13.84
CA ILE A 2 -0.19 -12.83 14.11
C ILE A 2 0.29 -11.51 13.46
N TRP A 3 1.58 -11.18 13.58
CA TRP A 3 2.17 -9.96 13.00
C TRP A 3 2.09 -9.88 11.47
N ILE A 4 2.16 -11.02 10.81
CA ILE A 4 2.10 -11.11 9.34
C ILE A 4 0.66 -10.91 8.88
N THR A 5 -0.29 -11.56 9.56
CA THR A 5 -1.72 -11.36 9.31
C THR A 5 -2.12 -9.91 9.54
N GLY A 6 -1.56 -9.26 10.56
CA GLY A 6 -1.79 -7.83 10.81
C GLY A 6 -1.21 -6.93 9.71
N LEU A 7 -0.02 -7.22 9.18
CA LEU A 7 0.53 -6.51 8.01
C LEU A 7 -0.36 -6.67 6.79
N TYR A 8 -0.84 -7.88 6.54
CA TYR A 8 -1.76 -8.16 5.44
C TYR A 8 -3.05 -7.35 5.56
N LEU A 9 -3.69 -7.38 6.74
CA LEU A 9 -4.91 -6.61 6.99
C LEU A 9 -4.68 -5.11 6.84
N MET A 10 -3.60 -4.57 7.40
CA MET A 10 -3.27 -3.14 7.27
C MET A 10 -2.93 -2.73 5.84
N SER A 11 -2.24 -3.58 5.08
CA SER A 11 -1.95 -3.30 3.67
C SER A 11 -3.22 -3.20 2.85
N ASN A 12 -4.15 -4.14 3.05
CA ASN A 12 -5.47 -4.09 2.40
C ASN A 12 -6.27 -2.88 2.84
N PHE A 13 -6.23 -2.51 4.12
CA PHE A 13 -6.89 -1.33 4.64
C PHE A 13 -6.38 -0.04 3.96
N VAL A 14 -5.06 0.12 3.82
CA VAL A 14 -4.47 1.25 3.11
C VAL A 14 -4.88 1.28 1.64
N LEU A 15 -4.93 0.13 0.97
CA LEU A 15 -5.38 0.06 -0.43
C LEU A 15 -6.85 0.49 -0.59
N ILE A 16 -7.72 0.08 0.34
CA ILE A 16 -9.12 0.52 0.36
C ILE A 16 -9.20 2.04 0.57
N PHE A 17 -8.37 2.61 1.44
CA PHE A 17 -8.30 4.07 1.64
C PHE A 17 -7.80 4.81 0.40
N ILE A 18 -6.83 4.25 -0.32
CA ILE A 18 -6.37 4.79 -1.61
C ILE A 18 -7.51 4.79 -2.62
N GLN A 19 -8.23 3.66 -2.76
CA GLN A 19 -9.36 3.56 -3.68
C GLN A 19 -10.46 4.58 -3.35
N MET A 20 -10.92 4.60 -2.09
CA MET A 20 -11.92 5.58 -1.63
C MET A 20 -11.46 7.03 -1.83
N SER A 21 -10.15 7.31 -1.70
CA SER A 21 -9.62 8.65 -1.96
C SER A 21 -9.59 8.99 -3.46
N LEU A 22 -9.38 8.00 -4.32
CA LEU A 22 -9.43 8.17 -5.78
C LEU A 22 -10.87 8.40 -6.26
N GLU A 23 -11.84 7.68 -5.68
CA GLU A 23 -13.29 7.85 -5.95
C GLU A 23 -13.79 9.29 -5.68
N LEU A 24 -13.11 10.05 -4.82
CA LEU A 24 -13.39 11.48 -4.61
C LEU A 24 -12.93 12.39 -5.76
N HIS A 25 -12.20 11.85 -6.75
CA HIS A 25 -11.61 12.60 -7.86
C HIS A 25 -12.01 12.05 -9.23
N VAL A 26 -12.30 10.75 -9.33
CA VAL A 26 -12.68 10.06 -10.57
C VAL A 26 -13.88 9.15 -10.32
N THR A 27 -14.48 8.60 -11.38
CA THR A 27 -15.58 7.62 -11.24
C THR A 27 -15.10 6.34 -10.56
N GLU A 28 -16.03 5.62 -9.92
CA GLU A 28 -15.77 4.37 -9.20
C GLU A 28 -15.04 3.33 -10.06
N GLU A 29 -15.46 3.18 -11.32
CA GLU A 29 -14.86 2.25 -12.29
C GLU A 29 -13.39 2.58 -12.57
N VAL A 30 -13.08 3.87 -12.74
CA VAL A 30 -11.70 4.33 -13.01
C VAL A 30 -10.84 4.22 -11.75
N ALA A 31 -11.37 4.54 -10.57
CA ALA A 31 -10.66 4.38 -9.31
C ALA A 31 -10.31 2.91 -9.03
N LEU A 32 -11.25 1.99 -9.29
CA LEU A 32 -11.03 0.55 -9.17
C LEU A 32 -9.96 0.06 -10.15
N LEU A 33 -10.02 0.50 -11.41
CA LEU A 33 -9.03 0.16 -12.42
C LEU A 33 -7.63 0.64 -12.02
N LEU A 34 -7.49 1.92 -11.63
CA LEU A 34 -6.21 2.51 -11.22
C LEU A 34 -5.62 1.81 -10.00
N THR A 35 -6.45 1.49 -9.00
CA THR A 35 -6.01 0.79 -7.79
C THR A 35 -5.51 -0.62 -8.13
N ASN A 36 -6.22 -1.34 -9.00
CA ASN A 36 -5.79 -2.67 -9.46
C ASN A 36 -4.51 -2.62 -10.30
N VAL A 37 -4.38 -1.64 -11.20
CA VAL A 37 -3.14 -1.44 -11.97
C VAL A 37 -1.98 -1.13 -11.02
N TYR A 38 -2.18 -0.24 -10.04
CA TYR A 38 -1.18 0.03 -9.01
C TYR A 38 -0.78 -1.24 -8.25
N LEU A 39 -1.75 -2.08 -7.88
CA LEU A 39 -1.49 -3.36 -7.20
C LEU A 39 -0.61 -4.28 -8.06
N LEU A 40 -0.99 -4.47 -9.32
CA LEU A 40 -0.35 -5.39 -10.23
C LEU A 40 1.07 -4.94 -10.60
N VAL A 41 1.26 -3.64 -10.83
CA VAL A 41 2.57 -3.02 -11.06
C VAL A 41 3.43 -3.12 -9.81
N SER A 42 2.88 -2.84 -8.62
CA SER A 42 3.60 -2.91 -7.35
C SER A 42 4.14 -4.31 -7.07
N VAL A 43 3.34 -5.35 -7.27
CA VAL A 43 3.77 -6.74 -7.04
C VAL A 43 4.83 -7.17 -8.06
N THR A 44 4.64 -6.82 -9.34
CA THR A 44 5.59 -7.17 -10.41
C THR A 44 6.95 -6.47 -10.19
N LEU A 45 6.93 -5.16 -9.94
CA LEU A 45 8.15 -4.40 -9.66
C LEU A 45 8.82 -4.84 -8.36
N GLY A 46 8.03 -5.17 -7.33
CA GLY A 46 8.54 -5.72 -6.07
C GLY A 46 9.37 -6.98 -6.29
N GLY A 47 8.87 -7.93 -7.09
CA GLY A 47 9.60 -9.14 -7.46
C GLY A 47 10.91 -8.85 -8.21
N VAL A 48 10.88 -7.91 -9.17
CA VAL A 48 12.06 -7.52 -9.95
C VAL A 48 13.12 -6.83 -9.07
N LEU A 49 12.70 -5.93 -8.17
CA LEU A 49 13.59 -5.22 -7.24
C LEU A 49 14.27 -6.17 -6.25
N LEU A 50 13.53 -7.13 -5.71
CA LEU A 50 14.07 -8.17 -4.84
C LEU A 50 15.06 -9.08 -5.59
N SER A 51 14.77 -9.40 -6.85
CA SER A 51 15.66 -10.17 -7.72
C SER A 51 17.00 -9.46 -7.96
N ALA A 52 16.94 -8.15 -8.22
CA ALA A 52 18.12 -7.32 -8.50
C ALA A 52 18.92 -6.89 -7.26
N GLN A 53 18.43 -7.14 -6.03
CA GLN A 53 19.02 -6.70 -4.76
C GLN A 53 19.38 -5.19 -4.70
N LYS A 54 18.75 -4.38 -5.55
CA LYS A 54 19.01 -2.93 -5.67
C LYS A 54 17.77 -2.14 -5.28
N LEU A 55 17.99 -1.02 -4.60
CA LEU A 55 16.93 -0.11 -4.12
C LEU A 55 15.83 -0.80 -3.30
N THR A 56 16.21 -1.59 -2.29
CA THR A 56 15.27 -2.20 -1.33
C THR A 56 14.40 -1.16 -0.61
N TRP A 57 14.81 0.10 -0.53
CA TRP A 57 13.98 1.18 0.03
C TRP A 57 12.74 1.50 -0.83
N LEU A 58 12.77 1.30 -2.15
CA LEU A 58 11.61 1.51 -3.03
C LEU A 58 10.50 0.49 -2.76
N LEU A 59 10.84 -0.68 -2.21
CA LEU A 59 9.84 -1.68 -1.81
C LEU A 59 8.86 -1.13 -0.78
N TYR A 60 9.26 -0.12 0.01
CA TYR A 60 8.37 0.47 0.99
C TYR A 60 7.23 1.31 0.37
N PHE A 61 7.36 1.73 -0.88
CA PHE A 61 6.28 2.43 -1.61
C PHE A 61 5.25 1.48 -2.22
N PHE A 62 5.60 0.20 -2.32
CA PHE A 62 4.74 -0.81 -2.91
C PHE A 62 3.95 -1.52 -1.82
N VAL A 63 2.96 -0.82 -1.26
CA VAL A 63 2.07 -1.28 -0.18
C VAL A 63 1.59 -2.74 -0.32
N PRO A 64 1.16 -3.21 -1.51
CA PRO A 64 0.72 -4.60 -1.68
C PRO A 64 1.78 -5.65 -1.31
N ASN A 65 3.08 -5.33 -1.47
CA ASN A 65 4.16 -6.27 -1.16
C ASN A 65 4.31 -6.53 0.34
N PHE A 66 3.86 -5.62 1.20
CA PHE A 66 3.86 -5.85 2.66
C PHE A 66 2.84 -6.92 3.06
N GLY A 67 1.71 -7.01 2.37
CA GLY A 67 0.75 -8.10 2.58
C GLY A 67 1.28 -9.45 2.11
N MET A 68 2.23 -9.45 1.17
CA MET A 68 2.90 -10.64 0.65
C MET A 68 4.25 -10.92 1.34
N TYR A 69 4.46 -10.40 2.56
CA TYR A 69 5.71 -10.55 3.31
C TYR A 69 6.17 -12.01 3.51
N VAL A 70 5.24 -12.97 3.47
CA VAL A 70 5.52 -14.42 3.57
C VAL A 70 6.05 -15.02 2.27
N ARG A 71 6.11 -14.27 1.16
CA ARG A 71 6.78 -14.76 -0.04
C ARG A 71 8.23 -15.08 0.31
N SER A 72 8.65 -16.30 -0.01
CA SER A 72 10.01 -16.82 0.23
C SER A 72 11.07 -15.83 -0.20
N ASP A 73 10.90 -15.19 -1.35
CA ASP A 73 11.84 -14.22 -1.91
C ASP A 73 12.03 -12.95 -1.04
N VAL A 74 11.01 -12.52 -0.29
CA VAL A 74 11.08 -11.34 0.59
C VAL A 74 11.78 -11.70 1.90
N LEU A 75 11.44 -12.86 2.47
CA LEU A 75 11.93 -13.34 3.76
C LEU A 75 13.40 -13.81 3.66
N GLU A 76 13.74 -14.56 2.60
CA GLU A 76 15.09 -15.09 2.39
C GLU A 76 16.11 -14.00 2.06
N ARG A 77 15.67 -12.92 1.42
CA ARG A 77 16.56 -11.82 1.00
C ARG A 77 16.62 -10.67 2.00
N GLY A 78 15.91 -10.74 3.13
CA GLY A 78 15.94 -9.73 4.18
C GLY A 78 15.54 -8.32 3.73
N GLY A 79 14.74 -8.20 2.66
CA GLY A 79 14.57 -6.94 1.94
C GLY A 79 13.72 -5.89 2.66
N ILE A 80 12.84 -6.30 3.59
CA ILE A 80 11.88 -5.42 4.26
C ILE A 80 11.81 -5.79 5.75
N SER A 81 11.88 -4.80 6.62
CA SER A 81 11.63 -4.98 8.06
C SER A 81 10.14 -4.83 8.35
N ALA A 82 9.53 -5.82 8.99
CA ALA A 82 8.11 -5.80 9.37
C ALA A 82 7.73 -4.55 10.19
N VAL A 83 8.59 -4.11 11.11
CA VAL A 83 8.36 -2.93 11.95
C VAL A 83 8.31 -1.66 11.08
N HIS A 84 9.23 -1.52 10.14
CA HIS A 84 9.27 -0.37 9.23
C HIS A 84 8.06 -0.37 8.29
N ALA A 85 7.63 -1.55 7.80
CA ALA A 85 6.41 -1.67 7.00
C ALA A 85 5.17 -1.20 7.77
N TYR A 86 5.03 -1.58 9.05
CA TYR A 86 3.94 -1.09 9.92
C TYR A 86 3.97 0.43 10.10
N ILE A 87 5.15 1.02 10.32
CA ILE A 87 5.30 2.48 10.45
C ILE A 87 4.87 3.17 9.16
N VAL A 88 5.34 2.69 8.01
CA VAL A 88 4.98 3.25 6.69
C VAL A 88 3.46 3.17 6.45
N LEU A 89 2.85 2.01 6.69
CA LEU A 89 1.40 1.83 6.56
C LEU A 89 0.61 2.79 7.46
N THR A 90 1.05 2.98 8.70
CA THR A 90 0.42 3.89 9.65
C THR A 90 0.52 5.35 9.19
N VAL A 91 1.71 5.78 8.77
CA VAL A 91 1.94 7.14 8.26
C VAL A 91 1.12 7.40 7.00
N MET A 92 1.09 6.45 6.06
CA MET A 92 0.25 6.55 4.86
C MET A 92 -1.23 6.68 5.20
N THR A 93 -1.72 5.89 6.16
CA THR A 93 -3.12 5.96 6.62
C THR A 93 -3.44 7.34 7.18
N LEU A 94 -2.56 7.92 8.01
CA LEU A 94 -2.73 9.26 8.56
C LEU A 94 -2.78 10.33 7.47
N ILE A 95 -1.84 10.28 6.51
CA ILE A 95 -1.80 11.22 5.38
C ILE A 95 -3.09 11.14 4.56
N LEU A 96 -3.51 9.92 4.19
CA LEU A 96 -4.75 9.70 3.42
C LEU A 96 -5.97 10.19 4.18
N THR A 97 -6.02 9.97 5.51
CA THR A 97 -7.12 10.44 6.36
C THR A 97 -7.21 11.97 6.36
N VAL A 98 -6.09 12.67 6.53
CA VAL A 98 -6.04 14.14 6.51
C VAL A 98 -6.44 14.70 5.15
N LEU A 99 -5.91 14.13 4.06
CA LEU A 99 -6.25 14.54 2.69
C LEU A 99 -7.74 14.33 2.40
N ARG A 100 -8.28 13.17 2.78
CA ARG A 100 -9.70 12.85 2.61
C ARG A 100 -10.58 13.80 3.41
N TYR A 101 -10.28 14.03 4.68
CA TYR A 101 -11.02 14.97 5.53
C TYR A 101 -11.04 16.37 4.92
N GLY A 102 -9.89 16.87 4.47
CA GLY A 102 -9.80 18.18 3.80
C GLY A 102 -10.60 18.27 2.50
N ARG A 103 -10.73 17.18 1.74
CA ARG A 103 -11.55 17.13 0.52
C ARG A 103 -13.05 17.03 0.84
N LEU A 104 -13.45 16.20 1.80
CA LEU A 104 -14.84 16.08 2.22
C LEU A 104 -15.41 17.41 2.71
N LYS A 105 -14.62 18.16 3.51
CA LYS A 105 -14.96 19.52 3.93
C LYS A 105 -15.09 20.51 2.77
N LYS A 106 -14.31 20.34 1.69
CA LYS A 106 -14.41 21.20 0.48
C LYS A 106 -15.63 20.90 -0.39
N ILE A 107 -16.23 19.72 -0.23
CA ILE A 107 -17.39 19.26 -1.01
C ILE A 107 -18.69 19.47 -0.21
N ASP A 108 -18.63 20.11 0.98
CA ASP A 108 -19.75 20.28 1.92
C ASP A 108 -20.48 18.97 2.26
N LEU A 109 -19.76 17.85 2.20
CA LEU A 109 -20.32 16.54 2.55
C LEU A 109 -20.30 16.30 4.07
N ILE A 110 -19.50 17.08 4.82
CA ILE A 110 -19.30 17.05 6.28
C ILE A 110 -19.07 18.48 6.77
#